data_AF-T0YPS1-F1
#
_entry.id   AF-T0YPS1-F1
#
_cell.length_a   1.000
_cell.length_b   1.000
_cell.length_c   1.000
_cell.angle_alpha   90.00
_cell.angle_beta   90.00
_cell.angle_gamma   90.00
#
_symmetry.space_group_name_H-M   'P 1'
#
loop_
_entity.id
_entity.type
_entity.pdbx_description
1 polymer ?
#
loop_
_entity_poly.entity_id
_entity_poly.type
_entity_poly.pdbx_seq_one_letter_code
_entity_poly.pdbx_strand_id
1 'polypeptide(L)'
;MELSGSHRAPVDGARPLGIPSPDEPVEVTLVLRRRSTTEAFEAAFVAATGPARGRHYISRADFAATHGAHPDDLARVRAFAAAHQFTVVGEHAGARTVSLAGPLRAIEEAFGVHLERWTYDNGSYRGRSGPIQLPAELSGIVLGV
;
A
#
# COMPACT_ATOMS: atom_id res chain seq x y z
N MET A 1 -5.71 7.71 11.87
CA MET A 1 -7.05 7.48 11.28
C MET A 1 -7.06 6.08 10.71
N GLU A 2 -8.13 5.31 10.91
CA GLU A 2 -8.20 3.95 10.36
C GLU A 2 -8.21 3.96 8.82
N LEU A 3 -7.40 3.09 8.21
CA LEU A 3 -7.45 2.81 6.78
C LEU A 3 -8.59 1.84 6.47
N SER A 4 -9.59 2.31 5.74
CA SER A 4 -10.76 1.49 5.39
C SER A 4 -10.38 0.20 4.64
N GLY A 5 -10.99 -0.93 5.01
CA GLY A 5 -10.73 -2.24 4.39
C GLY A 5 -9.42 -2.92 4.83
N SER A 6 -8.67 -2.31 5.75
CA SER A 6 -7.40 -2.83 6.23
C SER A 6 -7.52 -3.83 7.39
N HIS A 7 -8.71 -3.99 7.97
CA HIS A 7 -8.91 -4.94 9.07
C HIS A 7 -8.54 -6.37 8.63
N ARG A 8 -7.79 -7.06 9.48
CA ARG A 8 -7.45 -8.47 9.30
C ARG A 8 -7.75 -9.26 10.57
N ALA A 9 -8.10 -10.52 10.38
CA ALA A 9 -8.15 -11.53 11.42
C ALA A 9 -7.13 -12.63 11.05
N PRO A 10 -6.67 -13.44 12.02
CA PRO A 10 -5.86 -14.61 11.71
C PRO A 10 -6.58 -15.51 10.72
N VAL A 11 -5.83 -16.15 9.83
CA VAL A 11 -6.34 -17.20 8.95
C VAL A 11 -7.01 -18.28 9.79
N ASP A 12 -8.13 -18.84 9.30
CA ASP A 12 -8.84 -19.91 10.00
C ASP A 12 -7.91 -21.09 10.33
N GLY A 13 -7.94 -21.52 11.59
CA GLY A 13 -7.06 -22.58 12.10
C GLY A 13 -5.61 -22.15 12.37
N ALA A 14 -5.25 -20.88 12.13
CA ALA A 14 -3.94 -20.37 12.49
C ALA A 14 -3.78 -20.26 14.01
N ARG A 15 -2.59 -20.61 14.49
CA ARG A 15 -2.19 -20.48 15.89
C ARG A 15 -0.97 -19.56 16.03
N PRO A 16 -0.85 -18.80 17.12
CA PRO A 16 0.31 -17.95 17.34
C PRO A 16 1.57 -18.81 17.48
N LEU A 17 2.63 -18.36 16.83
CA LEU A 17 3.97 -18.97 16.84
C LEU A 17 4.95 -18.12 17.66
N GLY A 18 4.64 -16.84 17.90
CA GLY A 18 5.42 -15.92 18.74
C GLY A 18 5.57 -14.54 18.11
N ILE A 19 6.33 -13.67 18.80
CA ILE A 19 6.56 -12.29 18.37
C ILE A 19 7.86 -12.23 17.54
N PRO A 20 7.84 -11.65 16.32
CA PRO A 20 9.05 -11.41 15.53
C PRO A 20 10.01 -10.42 16.22
N SER A 21 11.28 -10.41 15.80
CA SER A 21 12.25 -9.45 16.37
C SER A 21 11.85 -8.02 15.98
N PRO A 22 11.87 -7.05 16.92
CA PRO A 22 11.52 -5.66 16.62
C PRO A 22 12.50 -4.98 15.65
N ASP A 23 13.74 -5.46 15.57
CA ASP A 23 14.77 -4.96 14.66
C ASP A 23 14.86 -5.78 13.35
N GLU A 24 13.97 -6.76 13.15
CA GLU A 24 13.89 -7.49 11.88
C GLU A 24 13.55 -6.50 10.75
N PRO A 25 14.33 -6.48 9.64
CA PRO A 25 14.01 -5.62 8.51
C PRO A 25 12.75 -6.12 7.81
N VAL A 26 11.85 -5.20 7.51
CA VAL A 26 10.62 -5.46 6.76
C VAL A 26 10.44 -4.44 5.65
N GLU A 27 9.72 -4.84 4.62
CA GLU A 27 9.30 -3.98 3.52
C GLU A 27 7.77 -3.93 3.47
N VAL A 28 7.21 -2.73 3.30
CA VAL A 28 5.78 -2.51 3.06
C VAL A 28 5.60 -1.71 1.77
N THR A 29 4.51 -1.95 1.05
CA THR A 29 4.19 -1.21 -0.18
C THR A 29 2.97 -0.33 0.05
N LEU A 30 3.17 0.98 0.01
CA LEU A 30 2.09 1.95 0.08
C LEU A 30 1.44 2.11 -1.29
N VAL A 31 0.11 2.00 -1.36
CA VAL A 31 -0.68 2.31 -2.54
C VAL A 31 -1.26 3.70 -2.40
N LEU A 32 -0.91 4.63 -3.28
CA LEU A 32 -1.42 5.99 -3.26
C LEU A 32 -2.71 6.14 -4.07
N ARG A 33 -3.43 7.21 -3.76
CA ARG A 33 -4.53 7.71 -4.57
C ARG A 33 -4.06 8.03 -5.98
N ARG A 34 -5.01 7.85 -6.89
CA ARG A 34 -4.90 8.27 -8.28
C ARG A 34 -5.10 9.77 -8.38
N ARG A 35 -4.39 10.42 -9.32
CA ARG A 35 -4.56 11.85 -9.59
C ARG A 35 -5.84 12.20 -10.35
N SER A 36 -6.30 11.34 -11.27
CA SER A 36 -7.60 11.51 -11.94
C SER A 36 -8.75 11.04 -11.05
N THR A 37 -9.97 11.47 -11.38
CA THR A 37 -11.17 11.01 -10.69
C THR A 37 -11.47 9.54 -10.99
N THR A 38 -12.36 8.95 -10.19
CA THR A 38 -12.87 7.59 -10.41
C THR A 38 -13.60 7.50 -11.74
N GLU A 39 -14.46 8.48 -12.07
CA GLU A 39 -15.25 8.51 -13.29
C GLU A 39 -14.36 8.59 -14.54
N ALA A 40 -13.31 9.42 -14.50
CA ALA A 40 -12.35 9.51 -15.60
C ALA A 40 -11.61 8.19 -15.83
N PHE A 41 -11.28 7.47 -14.75
CA PHE A 41 -10.66 6.16 -14.86
C PHE A 41 -11.62 5.09 -15.36
N GLU A 42 -12.86 5.07 -14.88
CA GLU A 42 -13.89 4.14 -15.33
C GLU A 42 -14.19 4.33 -16.82
N ALA A 43 -14.27 5.58 -17.29
CA ALA A 43 -14.43 5.88 -18.71
C ALA A 43 -13.25 5.32 -19.55
N ALA A 44 -12.01 5.51 -19.09
CA ALA A 44 -10.83 4.95 -19.75
C ALA A 44 -10.82 3.41 -19.72
N PHE A 45 -11.26 2.80 -18.61
CA PHE A 45 -11.39 1.36 -18.49
C PHE A 45 -12.43 0.81 -19.48
N VAL A 46 -13.62 1.39 -19.53
CA VAL A 46 -14.69 1.00 -20.47
C VAL A 46 -14.22 1.13 -21.92
N ALA A 47 -13.51 2.22 -22.25
CA ALA A 47 -12.94 2.41 -23.59
C ALA A 47 -11.90 1.31 -23.93
N ALA A 48 -11.13 0.84 -22.95
CA ALA A 48 -10.11 -0.19 -23.12
C ALA A 48 -10.64 -1.63 -23.06
N THR A 49 -11.80 -1.88 -22.44
CA THR A 49 -12.37 -3.24 -22.29
C THR A 49 -13.63 -3.47 -23.12
N GLY A 50 -14.13 -2.45 -23.83
CA GLY A 50 -15.27 -2.53 -24.72
C GLY A 50 -15.08 -3.45 -25.93
N PRO A 51 -16.09 -3.50 -26.83
CA PRO A 51 -16.05 -4.31 -28.05
C PRO A 51 -14.79 -4.04 -28.88
N ALA A 52 -14.27 -5.07 -29.53
CA ALA A 52 -13.00 -4.98 -30.27
C ALA A 52 -13.00 -3.86 -31.32
N ARG A 53 -14.12 -3.68 -32.04
CA ARG A 53 -14.37 -2.54 -32.91
C ARG A 53 -14.79 -1.35 -32.06
N GLY A 54 -13.85 -0.47 -31.71
CA GLY A 54 -14.10 0.72 -30.88
C GLY A 54 -13.26 0.77 -29.60
N ARG A 55 -12.47 -0.27 -29.34
CA ARG A 55 -11.55 -0.29 -28.21
C ARG A 55 -10.44 0.74 -28.38
N HIS A 56 -10.21 1.54 -27.35
CA HIS A 56 -9.16 2.54 -27.31
C HIS A 56 -8.17 2.22 -26.18
N TYR A 57 -6.91 2.05 -26.54
CA TYR A 57 -5.82 1.84 -25.60
C TYR A 57 -4.96 3.09 -25.52
N ILE A 58 -4.48 3.40 -24.33
CA ILE A 58 -3.47 4.45 -24.10
C ILE A 58 -2.11 3.81 -23.82
N SER A 59 -1.03 4.56 -24.08
CA SER A 59 0.30 4.08 -23.77
C SER A 59 0.51 3.98 -22.25
N ARG A 60 1.51 3.21 -21.82
CA ARG A 60 1.90 3.15 -20.40
C ARG A 60 2.31 4.53 -19.85
N ALA A 61 2.95 5.35 -20.69
CA ALA A 61 3.37 6.70 -20.32
C ALA A 61 2.16 7.61 -20.11
N ASP A 62 1.20 7.59 -21.04
CA ASP A 62 -0.04 8.38 -20.93
C ASP A 62 -0.89 7.93 -19.74
N PHE A 63 -0.95 6.61 -19.50
CA PHE A 63 -1.63 6.07 -18.33
C PHE A 63 -0.98 6.55 -17.03
N ALA A 64 0.35 6.53 -16.92
CA ALA A 64 1.04 7.03 -15.75
C ALA A 64 0.85 8.54 -15.56
N ALA A 65 0.89 9.31 -16.64
CA ALA A 65 0.68 10.76 -16.61
C ALA A 65 -0.75 11.15 -16.20
N THR A 66 -1.75 10.37 -16.61
CA THR A 66 -3.17 10.66 -16.39
C THR A 66 -3.70 10.03 -15.11
N HIS A 67 -3.41 8.75 -14.87
CA HIS A 67 -4.00 7.93 -13.82
C HIS A 67 -3.00 7.44 -12.75
N GLY A 68 -1.74 7.86 -12.83
CA GLY A 68 -0.71 7.58 -11.82
C GLY A 68 -0.89 8.40 -10.54
N ALA A 69 0.09 8.29 -9.64
CA ALA A 69 0.13 9.04 -8.38
C ALA A 69 0.46 10.51 -8.67
N HIS A 70 -0.07 11.44 -7.87
CA HIS A 70 0.32 12.85 -7.98
C HIS A 70 1.79 13.04 -7.54
N PRO A 71 2.60 13.88 -8.21
CA PRO A 71 4.00 14.08 -7.81
C PRO A 71 4.13 14.61 -6.36
N ASP A 72 3.20 15.45 -5.93
CA ASP A 72 3.17 15.97 -4.55
C ASP A 72 2.85 14.89 -3.51
N ASP A 73 2.01 13.91 -3.86
CA ASP A 73 1.71 12.79 -2.98
C ASP A 73 2.93 11.88 -2.82
N LEU A 74 3.67 11.64 -3.90
CA LEU A 74 4.96 10.93 -3.85
C LEU A 74 5.97 11.69 -3.00
N ALA A 75 6.07 13.01 -3.16
CA ALA A 75 6.95 13.85 -2.35
C ALA A 75 6.60 13.80 -0.85
N ARG A 76 5.30 13.80 -0.50
CA ARG A 76 4.84 13.63 0.88
C ARG A 76 5.22 12.28 1.47
N VAL A 77 5.08 11.19 0.70
CA VAL A 77 5.52 9.86 1.16
C VAL A 77 7.05 9.81 1.35
N ARG A 78 7.84 10.45 0.49
CA ARG A 78 9.30 10.54 0.70
C ARG A 78 9.66 11.34 1.96
N ALA A 79 8.97 12.45 2.20
CA ALA A 79 9.17 13.26 3.40
C ALA A 79 8.82 12.47 4.67
N PHE A 80 7.71 11.75 4.66
CA PHE A 80 7.32 10.81 5.71
C PHE A 80 8.40 9.73 5.92
N ALA A 81 8.88 9.10 4.85
CA ALA A 81 9.93 8.09 4.96
C ALA A 81 11.19 8.64 5.62
N ALA A 82 11.65 9.83 5.22
CA ALA A 82 12.80 10.49 5.82
C ALA A 82 12.58 10.83 7.31
N ALA A 83 11.41 11.35 7.68
CA ALA A 83 11.08 11.71 9.06
C ALA A 83 11.06 10.49 10.00
N HIS A 84 10.61 9.34 9.49
CA HIS A 84 10.52 8.09 10.23
C HIS A 84 11.73 7.15 10.00
N GLN A 85 12.79 7.63 9.35
CA GLN A 85 14.02 6.87 9.05
C GLN A 85 13.78 5.60 8.24
N PHE A 86 12.71 5.57 7.43
CA PHE A 86 12.50 4.54 6.43
C PHE A 86 13.33 4.79 5.18
N THR A 87 13.74 3.71 4.53
CA THR A 87 14.37 3.77 3.21
C THR A 87 13.29 3.58 2.14
N VAL A 88 13.22 4.49 1.17
CA VAL A 88 12.41 4.27 -0.04
C VAL A 88 13.18 3.31 -0.94
N VAL A 89 12.70 2.06 -1.04
CA VAL A 89 13.36 1.00 -1.82
C VAL A 89 12.74 0.79 -3.20
N GLY A 90 11.57 1.37 -3.45
CA GLY A 90 10.91 1.34 -4.74
C GLY A 90 9.89 2.45 -4.87
N GLU A 91 9.77 3.00 -6.08
CA GLU A 91 8.73 3.98 -6.41
C GLU A 91 8.27 3.76 -7.84
N HIS A 92 6.95 3.69 -8.04
CA HIS A 92 6.36 3.55 -9.36
C HIS A 92 5.14 4.44 -9.52
N ALA A 93 5.32 5.61 -10.14
CA ALA A 93 4.26 6.60 -10.33
C ALA A 93 3.02 6.04 -11.07
N GLY A 94 3.22 5.25 -12.14
CA GLY A 94 2.11 4.64 -12.89
C GLY A 94 1.29 3.59 -12.13
N ALA A 95 1.95 2.75 -11.32
CA ALA A 95 1.31 1.78 -10.44
C ALA A 95 0.76 2.40 -9.15
N ARG A 96 1.18 3.65 -8.84
CA ARG A 96 0.87 4.38 -7.62
C ARG A 96 1.39 3.68 -6.37
N THR A 97 2.60 3.14 -6.44
CA THR A 97 3.20 2.42 -5.33
C THR A 97 4.50 3.05 -4.87
N VAL A 98 4.74 3.02 -3.55
CA VAL A 98 6.02 3.32 -2.92
C VAL A 98 6.34 2.20 -1.93
N SER A 99 7.47 1.54 -2.10
CA SER A 99 7.97 0.55 -1.14
C SER A 99 8.88 1.22 -0.11
N LEU A 100 8.58 1.00 1.16
CA LEU A 100 9.35 1.47 2.31
C LEU A 100 9.97 0.28 3.04
N ALA A 101 11.25 0.37 3.35
CA ALA A 101 11.96 -0.61 4.18
C ALA A 101 12.41 0.01 5.51
N GLY A 102 12.32 -0.76 6.58
CA GLY A 102 12.75 -0.36 7.91
C GLY A 102 12.62 -1.48 8.94
N PRO A 103 13.04 -1.24 10.19
CA PRO A 103 12.87 -2.19 11.28
C PRO A 103 11.38 -2.34 11.62
N LEU A 104 10.97 -3.57 11.97
CA LEU A 104 9.59 -3.90 12.27
C LEU A 104 8.93 -2.93 13.27
N ARG A 105 9.62 -2.60 14.36
CA ARG A 105 9.11 -1.68 15.40
C ARG A 105 8.71 -0.31 14.84
N ALA A 106 9.44 0.20 13.85
CA ALA A 106 9.15 1.50 13.27
C ALA A 106 7.91 1.42 12.36
N ILE A 107 7.72 0.31 11.66
CA ILE A 107 6.50 0.03 10.86
C ILE A 107 5.29 -0.13 11.77
N GLU A 108 5.40 -0.88 12.86
CA GLU A 108 4.34 -1.03 13.86
C GLU A 108 3.93 0.33 14.45
N GLU A 109 4.90 1.16 14.82
CA GLU A 109 4.67 2.51 15.33
C GLU A 109 4.01 3.43 14.30
N ALA A 110 4.56 3.46 13.08
CA ALA A 110 4.07 4.31 11.99
C ALA A 110 2.63 3.97 11.58
N PHE A 111 2.27 2.68 11.58
CA PHE A 111 0.99 2.22 11.07
C PHE A 111 0.01 1.77 12.16
N GLY A 112 0.38 1.92 13.44
CA GLY A 112 -0.44 1.54 14.59
C GLY A 112 -0.89 0.09 14.55
N VAL A 113 0.01 -0.82 14.16
CA VAL A 113 -0.25 -2.27 14.07
C VAL A 113 0.64 -3.04 15.02
N HIS A 114 0.26 -4.27 15.31
CA HIS A 114 1.13 -5.26 15.94
C HIS A 114 1.20 -6.52 15.07
N LEU A 115 2.41 -6.94 14.70
CA LEU A 115 2.67 -8.09 13.86
C LEU A 115 3.16 -9.26 14.72
N GLU A 116 2.46 -10.38 14.58
CA GLU A 116 2.79 -11.65 15.22
C GLU A 116 3.15 -12.68 14.14
N ARG A 117 3.90 -13.71 14.53
CA ARG A 117 4.08 -14.89 13.69
C ARG A 117 2.95 -15.86 13.98
N TRP A 118 2.35 -16.36 12.91
CA TRP A 118 1.29 -17.35 12.93
C TRP A 118 1.73 -18.58 12.16
N THR A 119 1.20 -19.73 12.52
CA THR A 119 1.35 -20.97 11.74
C THR A 119 0.01 -21.64 11.53
N TYR A 120 -0.15 -22.27 10.37
CA TYR A 120 -1.30 -23.03 9.94
C TYR A 120 -0.84 -24.19 9.06
N ASP A 121 -1.76 -25.03 8.57
CA ASP A 121 -1.42 -26.28 7.87
C ASP A 121 -0.50 -26.09 6.65
N ASN A 122 -0.61 -24.95 5.95
CA ASN A 122 0.18 -24.68 4.75
C ASN A 122 1.40 -23.77 4.98
N GLY A 123 1.78 -23.49 6.24
CA GLY A 123 3.02 -22.79 6.56
C GLY A 123 2.90 -21.78 7.70
N SER A 124 3.86 -20.86 7.74
CA SER A 124 3.90 -19.78 8.73
C SER A 124 3.97 -18.42 8.05
N TYR A 125 3.37 -17.41 8.68
CA TYR A 125 3.31 -16.05 8.15
C TYR A 125 3.41 -15.02 9.26
N ARG A 126 3.72 -13.77 8.89
CA ARG A 126 3.56 -12.61 9.78
C ARG A 126 2.19 -11.99 9.49
N GLY A 127 1.42 -11.76 10.53
CA GLY A 127 0.06 -11.26 10.43
C GLY A 127 -0.28 -10.35 11.60
N ARG A 128 -1.25 -9.46 11.36
CA ARG A 128 -1.82 -8.59 12.38
C ARG A 128 -3.29 -8.94 12.59
N SER A 129 -3.80 -8.65 13.77
CA SER A 129 -5.24 -8.60 14.03
C SER A 129 -5.65 -7.13 14.20
N GLY A 130 -6.76 -6.75 13.56
CA GLY A 130 -7.24 -5.37 13.60
C GLY A 130 -6.85 -4.51 12.39
N PRO A 131 -7.19 -3.21 12.43
CA PRO A 131 -6.98 -2.29 11.33
C PRO A 131 -5.56 -1.71 11.29
N ILE A 132 -5.21 -1.11 10.15
CA ILE A 132 -4.08 -0.19 10.01
C ILE A 132 -4.53 1.22 10.38
N GLN A 133 -3.70 1.92 11.13
CA GLN A 133 -3.84 3.35 11.39
C GLN A 133 -2.87 4.14 10.51
N LEU A 134 -3.39 5.11 9.75
CA LEU A 134 -2.56 6.03 9.01
C LEU A 134 -2.21 7.27 9.84
N PRO A 135 -0.94 7.71 9.80
CA PRO A 135 -0.52 9.05 10.21
C PRO A 135 -1.33 10.13 9.50
N ALA A 136 -1.51 11.27 10.16
CA ALA A 136 -2.33 12.36 9.63
C ALA A 136 -1.79 12.90 8.29
N GLU A 137 -0.47 12.96 8.11
CA GLU A 137 0.15 13.42 6.86
C GLU A 137 -0.10 12.53 5.64
N LEU A 138 -0.44 11.24 5.86
CA LEU A 138 -0.71 10.25 4.81
C LEU A 138 -2.21 10.01 4.58
N SER A 139 -3.06 10.55 5.47
CA SER A 139 -4.51 10.40 5.39
C SER A 139 -5.06 11.02 4.10
N GLY A 140 -5.93 10.28 3.41
CA GLY A 140 -6.49 10.70 2.11
C GLY A 140 -5.51 10.63 0.93
N ILE A 141 -4.24 10.27 1.17
CA ILE A 141 -3.23 10.03 0.14
C ILE A 141 -3.01 8.53 -0.02
N VAL A 142 -2.79 7.80 1.07
CA VAL A 142 -2.58 6.36 1.08
C VAL A 142 -3.93 5.64 1.14
N LEU A 143 -4.14 4.71 0.20
CA LEU A 143 -5.34 3.88 0.09
C LEU A 143 -5.08 2.41 0.46
N GLY A 144 -3.82 2.01 0.63
CA GLY A 144 -3.42 0.64 0.91
C GLY A 144 -1.99 0.54 1.46
N VAL A 145 -1.74 -0.47 2.30
CA VAL A 145 -0.43 -0.86 2.85
C VAL A 145 -0.35 -2.39 2.89
#